data_AF-A0A495JLS7-F1
#
_entry.id   AF-A0A495JLS7-F1
#
_cell.length_a   1.000
_cell.length_b   1.000
_cell.length_c   1.000
_cell.angle_alpha   90.00
_cell.angle_beta   90.00
_cell.angle_gamma   90.00
#
_symmetry.space_group_name_H-M   'P 1'
#
loop_
_entity.id
_entity.type
_entity.pdbx_description
1 polymer ?
#
loop_
_entity_poly.entity_id
_entity_poly.type
_entity_poly.pdbx_seq_one_letter_code
_entity_poly.pdbx_strand_id
1 'polypeptide(L)' 'MTARNLLIAGFAVIFAVMFLVDLSGRRPDSTVAPLGNALIAAMRTGTGRLIVLGTWLWMGWHFLAR' A
#
# COMPACT_ATOMS: atom_id res chain seq x y z
N MET A 1 18.14 -19.68 -3.45
CA MET A 1 17.42 -18.39 -3.57
C MET A 1 18.22 -17.31 -2.87
N THR A 2 18.53 -16.22 -3.54
CA THR A 2 19.24 -15.07 -2.94
C THR A 2 18.27 -14.20 -2.14
N ALA A 3 18.76 -13.54 -1.09
CA ALA A 3 17.98 -12.63 -0.25
C ALA A 3 17.22 -11.57 -1.06
N ARG A 4 17.81 -11.11 -2.17
CA ARG A 4 17.18 -10.19 -3.13
C ARG A 4 15.89 -10.75 -3.76
N ASN A 5 15.88 -12.01 -4.18
CA ASN A 5 14.69 -12.62 -4.79
C ASN A 5 13.57 -12.82 -3.75
N LEU A 6 13.95 -13.14 -2.51
CA LEU A 6 13.00 -13.27 -1.41
C LEU A 6 12.32 -11.92 -1.09
N LEU A 7 13.12 -10.84 -1.03
CA LEU A 7 12.60 -9.48 -0.82
C LEU A 7 11.67 -9.06 -1.96
N ILE A 8 12.07 -9.29 -3.23
CA ILE A 8 11.23 -8.97 -4.39
C ILE A 8 9.91 -9.75 -4.34
N ALA A 9 9.95 -11.05 -4.06
CA ALA A 9 8.75 -11.87 -3.97
C ALA A 9 7.83 -11.42 -2.81
N GLY A 10 8.40 -11.13 -1.64
CA GLY A 10 7.65 -10.60 -0.50
C GLY A 10 6.95 -9.29 -0.84
N PHE A 11 7.65 -8.35 -1.47
CA PHE A 11 7.05 -7.10 -1.92
C PHE A 11 5.97 -7.30 -2.99
N ALA A 12 6.21 -8.18 -3.96
CA ALA A 12 5.23 -8.49 -4.99
C ALA A 12 3.94 -9.06 -4.38
N VAL A 13 4.05 -9.93 -3.38
CA VAL A 13 2.89 -10.47 -2.65
C VAL A 13 2.14 -9.37 -1.92
N ILE A 14 2.84 -8.48 -1.20
CA ILE A 14 2.20 -7.35 -0.50
C ILE A 14 1.43 -6.47 -1.49
N PHE A 15 2.06 -6.09 -2.62
CA PHE A 15 1.39 -5.30 -3.65
C PHE A 15 0.19 -6.02 -4.27
N ALA A 16 0.31 -7.32 -4.53
CA ALA A 16 -0.79 -8.13 -5.05
C ALA A 16 -1.97 -8.17 -4.07
N VAL A 17 -1.71 -8.37 -2.78
CA VAL A 17 -2.75 -8.34 -1.74
C VAL A 17 -3.41 -6.97 -1.66
N MET A 18 -2.63 -5.88 -1.65
CA MET A 18 -3.19 -4.52 -1.65
C MET A 18 -4.09 -4.27 -2.87
N PHE A 19 -3.66 -4.72 -4.05
CA PHE A 19 -4.42 -4.59 -5.28
C PHE A 19 -5.72 -5.41 -5.26
N LEU A 20 -5.67 -6.64 -4.77
CA LEU A 20 -6.85 -7.51 -4.63
C LEU A 20 -7.85 -6.94 -3.62
N VAL A 21 -7.37 -6.39 -2.50
CA VAL A 21 -8.22 -5.72 -1.51
C VAL A 21 -8.89 -4.50 -2.13
N ASP A 22 -8.16 -3.64 -2.84
CA ASP A 22 -8.74 -2.48 -3.52
C ASP A 22 -9.79 -2.91 -4.57
N LEU A 23 -9.48 -3.92 -5.38
CA LEU A 23 -10.39 -4.44 -6.39
C LEU A 23 -11.66 -5.04 -5.76
N SER A 24 -11.52 -5.73 -4.63
CA SER A 24 -12.64 -6.26 -3.87
C SER A 24 -13.49 -5.15 -3.24
N GLY A 25 -12.87 -4.03 -2.81
CA GLY A 25 -13.54 -2.86 -2.25
C GLY A 25 -14.33 -2.03 -3.27
N ARG A 26 -13.99 -2.13 -4.56
CA ARG A 26 -14.73 -1.48 -5.66
C ARG A 26 -16.02 -2.21 -6.06
N ARG A 27 -16.27 -3.41 -5.53
CA ARG A 27 -17.50 -4.16 -5.83
C ARG A 27 -18.70 -3.49 -5.14
N PRO A 28 -19.86 -3.40 -5.81
CA PRO A 28 -21.04 -2.68 -5.28
C PRO A 28 -21.56 -3.22 -3.94
N ASP A 29 -21.35 -4.50 -3.65
CA ASP A 29 -21.77 -5.13 -2.39
C ASP A 29 -20.64 -5.25 -1.35
N SER A 30 -19.51 -4.55 -1.55
CA SER A 30 -18.35 -4.67 -0.68
C SER A 30 -18.50 -3.83 0.59
N THR A 31 -18.22 -4.43 1.74
CA THR A 31 -18.12 -3.75 3.03
C THR A 31 -16.75 -3.09 3.25
N VAL A 32 -15.78 -3.34 2.36
CA VAL A 32 -14.42 -2.79 2.45
C VAL A 32 -14.32 -1.55 1.58
N ALA A 33 -13.92 -0.42 2.17
CA ALA A 33 -13.72 0.81 1.41
C ALA A 33 -12.54 0.65 0.43
N PRO A 34 -12.66 1.15 -0.82
CA PRO A 34 -11.55 1.23 -1.74
C PRO A 34 -10.35 1.94 -1.11
N LEU A 35 -9.14 1.54 -1.50
CA LEU A 35 -7.89 2.08 -0.98
C LEU A 35 -7.81 3.60 -1.17
N GLY A 36 -8.36 4.12 -2.26
CA GLY A 36 -8.48 5.56 -2.50
C GLY A 36 -9.31 6.28 -1.43
N ASN A 37 -10.44 5.71 -1.02
CA ASN A 37 -11.29 6.29 0.03
C ASN A 37 -10.61 6.18 1.40
N ALA A 38 -9.93 5.06 1.67
CA ALA A 38 -9.15 4.87 2.89
C ALA A 38 -7.99 5.88 2.98
N LEU A 39 -7.29 6.14 1.87
CA LEU A 39 -6.23 7.15 1.80
C LEU A 39 -6.78 8.56 1.99
N ILE A 40 -7.91 8.91 1.36
CA ILE A 40 -8.58 10.19 1.57
C ILE A 40 -8.95 10.36 3.05
N ALA A 41 -9.48 9.32 3.68
CA ALA A 41 -9.80 9.34 5.11
C ALA A 41 -8.54 9.48 5.98
N ALA A 42 -7.46 8.75 5.68
CA ALA A 42 -6.19 8.88 6.38
C ALA A 42 -5.62 10.29 6.28
N MET A 43 -5.70 10.91 5.10
CA MET A 43 -5.24 12.27 4.83
C MET A 43 -6.06 13.36 5.53
N ARG A 44 -7.21 13.03 6.13
CA ARG A 44 -7.97 13.97 6.98
C ARG A 44 -7.40 14.13 8.38
N THR A 45 -6.50 13.25 8.82
CA THR A 45 -5.88 13.29 10.14
C THR A 45 -4.39 13.58 10.06
N GLY A 46 -3.82 14.30 11.04
CA GLY A 46 -2.38 14.57 11.09
C GLY A 46 -1.54 13.28 11.16
N THR A 47 -1.97 12.33 11.99
CA THR A 47 -1.33 11.01 12.12
C THR A 47 -1.40 10.21 10.82
N GLY A 48 -2.56 10.19 10.15
CA GLY A 48 -2.69 9.48 8.88
C GLY A 48 -1.82 10.08 7.78
N ARG A 49 -1.69 11.41 7.71
CA ARG A 49 -0.73 12.08 6.80
C ARG A 49 0.72 11.65 7.06
N LEU A 50 1.14 11.59 8.33
CA LEU A 50 2.49 11.14 8.69
C LEU A 50 2.73 9.69 8.27
N ILE A 51 1.75 8.80 8.48
CA ILE A 51 1.85 7.39 8.05
C ILE A 51 1.96 7.29 6.53
N VAL A 52 1.13 8.02 5.79
CA VAL A 52 1.15 8.02 4.31
C VAL A 52 2.47 8.57 3.78
N LEU A 53 2.93 9.70 4.30
CA LEU A 53 4.21 10.31 3.91
C LEU A 53 5.41 9.45 4.30
N GLY A 54 5.40 8.86 5.50
CA GLY A 54 6.44 7.95 5.95
C GLY A 54 6.51 6.69 5.08
N THR A 55 5.35 6.13 4.72
CA THR A 55 5.27 4.99 3.78
C THR A 55 5.80 5.39 2.40
N TRP A 56 5.42 6.56 1.88
CA TRP A 56 5.91 7.07 0.61
C TRP A 56 7.43 7.28 0.60
N LEU A 57 7.97 7.91 1.65
CA LEU A 57 9.41 8.15 1.80
C LEU A 57 10.18 6.83 1.90
N TRP A 58 9.65 5.88 2.69
CA TRP A 58 10.23 4.56 2.83
C TRP A 58 10.25 3.82 1.49
N MET A 59 9.15 3.85 0.73
CA MET A 59 9.07 3.24 -0.60
C MET A 59 10.05 3.91 -1.59
N GLY A 60 10.15 5.24 -1.57
CA GLY A 60 11.09 5.98 -2.42
C GLY A 60 12.55 5.63 -2.11
N TRP A 61 12.91 5.58 -0.83
CA TRP A 61 14.25 5.16 -0.41
C TRP A 61 14.55 3.70 -0.79
N HIS A 62 13.58 2.81 -0.62
CA HIS A 62 13.81 1.38 -0.80
C HIS A 62 13.77 0.92 -2.26
N PHE A 63 13.02 1.61 -3.13
CA PHE A 63 12.84 1.23 -4.53
C PHE A 63 13.49 2.19 -5.54
N LEU A 64 13.56 3.49 -5.26
CA LEU A 64 13.98 4.51 -6.22
C LEU A 64 15.42 5.00 -6.00
N ALA A 65 15.93 4.91 -4.76
CA ALA A 65 17.30 5.29 -4.42
C ALA A 65 18.32 4.14 -4.60
N ARG A 66 17.94 3.05 -5.27
CA ARG A 66 18.78 1.89 -5.62
C ARG A 66 18.64 1.55 -7.10
#